data_AF-A0A484T5F3-F1
#
_entry.id   AF-A0A484T5F3-F1
#
_cell.length_a   1.000
_cell.length_b   1.000
_cell.length_c   1.000
_cell.angle_alpha   90.00
_cell.angle_beta   90.00
_cell.angle_gamma   90.00
#
_symmetry.space_group_name_H-M   'P 1'
#
loop_
_entity.id
_entity.type
_entity.pdbx_description
1 polymer ?
#
loop_
_entity_poly.entity_id
_entity_poly.type
_entity_poly.pdbx_seq_one_letter_code
_entity_poly.pdbx_strand_id
1 'polypeptide(L)'
;MRTWLLALLVLAAEMVLLVWDPALPPETAPGVQTLTQAEFVLGDAREPPETGWQVVSLPDSWRARRPQAKGVAWYRIRFDLDAVPDAPKALYLPRVAIAGEVWLNGSLLNVRLPDGAPGGRELRFNDQPLYFELPSRMFRAGHNEILVRLLGDPGVRSGLSAPRLGPAPVVSAMMMPQRLLSTAMPYVLGILMLSAMALACAYAYRRRQYLDIPMTVAFAAIALILDLVHDLPFTRSEVGVLRVVAVAAGLSCLCHVAYRLSVLRRPRLPRWIVAVALLVIGFVLATIPLGLATDLVSLLLMPFYVLVAYVLALLLQTAWLQRSLRMLLLALTALVWAATFVHASILALDVTHWDAFRYNTAAGVPLCALMVLILAERFVQDRDAALRSRGEAVDAERARILQDMHDGMGAQLITAKRLALRQDVDRGELALVIDESLQDLRLIIDSLDVSGGDVLPLLGNLRFRLAPRLAALGIRLSWNAEAMPPLAGLNAGGALSILRIVQEAINNALKHAQPGHLHIEIGQDGAALRIQVQDDGKGFDAAVAAEGGGGTGRGLTGMRLRAERLGGSVAVDSAPARGTRVTLRVPPQQAP
;
A
#
# COMPACT_ATOMS: atom_id res chain seq x y z
N MET A 1 -2.85 1.02 22.21
CA MET A 1 -4.33 0.86 22.25
C MET A 1 -4.70 -0.26 21.29
N ARG A 2 -5.45 -1.25 21.75
CA ARG A 2 -5.61 -2.56 21.11
C ARG A 2 -6.57 -2.40 19.90
N THR A 3 -6.16 -2.61 18.64
CA THR A 3 -6.88 -2.24 17.38
C THR A 3 -8.32 -2.76 17.26
N TRP A 4 -8.61 -3.92 17.83
CA TRP A 4 -9.95 -4.49 18.02
C TRP A 4 -10.92 -3.62 18.86
N LEU A 5 -10.47 -2.82 19.83
CA LEU A 5 -11.34 -1.90 20.60
C LEU A 5 -11.84 -0.75 19.72
N LEU A 6 -10.94 -0.19 18.90
CA LEU A 6 -11.32 0.85 17.95
C LEU A 6 -12.29 0.29 16.91
N ALA A 7 -12.03 -0.91 16.40
CA ALA A 7 -12.92 -1.57 15.44
C ALA A 7 -14.32 -1.89 16.03
N LEU A 8 -14.40 -2.26 17.31
CA LEU A 8 -15.68 -2.44 18.01
C LEU A 8 -16.45 -1.12 18.16
N LEU A 9 -15.76 -0.03 18.52
CA LEU A 9 -16.37 1.30 18.58
C LEU A 9 -16.86 1.77 17.20
N VAL A 10 -16.07 1.49 16.17
CA VAL A 10 -16.40 1.78 14.77
C VAL A 10 -17.65 1.01 14.32
N LEU A 11 -17.74 -0.29 14.64
CA LEU A 11 -18.91 -1.11 14.36
C LEU A 11 -20.15 -0.63 15.12
N ALA A 12 -20.00 -0.25 16.39
CA ALA A 12 -21.10 0.28 17.19
C ALA A 12 -21.63 1.60 16.60
N ALA A 13 -20.73 2.49 16.17
CA ALA A 13 -21.10 3.74 15.49
C ALA A 13 -21.83 3.48 14.16
N GLU A 14 -21.38 2.49 13.38
CA GLU A 14 -22.05 2.02 12.17
C GLU A 14 -23.48 1.52 12.43
N MET A 15 -23.68 0.73 13.49
CA MET A 15 -25.00 0.22 13.84
C MET A 15 -25.98 1.33 14.25
N VAL A 16 -25.48 2.41 14.86
CA VAL A 16 -26.29 3.59 15.18
C VAL A 16 -26.75 4.29 13.90
N LEU A 17 -25.89 4.40 12.88
CA LEU A 17 -26.24 5.00 11.59
C LEU A 17 -27.30 4.21 10.81
N LEU A 18 -27.44 2.90 11.06
CA LEU A 18 -28.47 2.06 10.44
C LEU A 18 -29.87 2.26 11.03
N VAL A 19 -29.96 2.75 12.26
CA VAL A 19 -31.24 2.88 13.01
C VAL A 19 -31.70 4.33 13.10
N TRP A 20 -30.80 5.29 12.98
CA TRP A 20 -31.10 6.71 13.11
C TRP A 20 -31.12 7.44 11.77
N ASP A 21 -32.28 7.99 11.39
CA ASP A 21 -32.43 8.82 10.20
C ASP A 21 -32.29 10.31 10.50
N PRO A 22 -31.18 10.97 10.10
CA PRO A 22 -30.99 12.39 10.35
C PRO A 22 -31.95 13.27 9.53
N ALA A 23 -32.59 12.72 8.48
CA ALA A 23 -33.60 13.42 7.70
C ALA A 23 -35.01 13.39 8.36
N LEU A 24 -35.21 12.50 9.35
CA LEU A 24 -36.41 12.38 10.18
C LEU A 24 -36.14 12.94 11.60
N PRO A 25 -36.02 14.26 11.80
CA PRO A 25 -36.04 14.82 13.14
C PRO A 25 -37.39 14.55 13.83
N PRO A 26 -37.45 14.63 15.16
CA PRO A 26 -38.65 14.34 15.93
C PRO A 26 -39.86 15.11 15.41
N GLU A 27 -41.01 14.42 15.27
CA GLU A 27 -42.27 14.97 14.75
C GLU A 27 -42.76 16.20 15.53
N THR A 28 -42.30 16.39 16.76
CA THR A 28 -42.70 17.47 17.66
C THR A 28 -41.50 18.24 18.19
N ALA A 29 -40.96 19.15 17.37
CA ALA A 29 -40.06 20.19 17.86
C ALA A 29 -40.88 21.44 18.25
N PRO A 30 -40.76 21.97 19.47
CA PRO A 30 -41.57 23.09 19.93
C PRO A 30 -41.38 24.32 19.03
N GLY A 31 -42.48 24.86 18.52
CA GLY A 31 -42.50 26.04 17.65
C GLY A 31 -42.10 25.79 16.19
N VAL A 32 -41.86 24.53 15.78
CA VAL A 32 -41.55 24.19 14.38
C VAL A 32 -42.80 23.67 13.68
N GLN A 33 -43.20 24.36 12.62
CA GLN A 33 -44.30 24.00 11.73
C GLN A 33 -43.75 23.27 10.50
N THR A 34 -44.31 22.11 10.16
CA THR A 34 -44.02 21.42 8.90
C THR A 34 -45.11 21.73 7.90
N LEU A 35 -44.74 22.28 6.75
CA LEU A 35 -45.67 22.69 5.69
C LEU A 35 -45.88 21.52 4.71
N THR A 36 -47.01 20.84 4.84
CA THR A 36 -47.31 19.58 4.11
C THR A 36 -48.20 19.78 2.88
N GLN A 37 -48.74 20.97 2.66
CA GLN A 37 -49.56 21.28 1.49
C GLN A 37 -48.86 22.34 0.63
N ALA A 38 -48.89 22.14 -0.68
CA ALA A 38 -48.39 23.07 -1.66
C ALA A 38 -49.33 23.12 -2.87
N GLU A 39 -49.23 24.18 -3.66
CA GLU A 39 -49.73 24.24 -5.02
C GLU A 39 -48.55 24.00 -5.97
N PHE A 40 -48.79 23.29 -7.07
CA PHE A 40 -47.79 22.92 -8.07
C PHE A 40 -48.26 23.35 -9.45
N VAL A 41 -47.34 23.89 -10.26
CA VAL A 41 -47.55 24.11 -11.70
C VAL A 41 -46.26 23.82 -12.46
N LEU A 42 -46.35 23.05 -13.54
CA LEU A 42 -45.23 22.79 -14.43
C LEU A 42 -45.13 23.93 -15.44
N GLY A 43 -43.95 24.57 -15.54
CA GLY A 43 -43.75 25.72 -16.42
C GLY A 43 -42.38 26.35 -16.23
N ASP A 44 -41.80 26.83 -17.33
CA ASP A 44 -40.48 27.47 -17.37
C ASP A 44 -40.51 28.99 -17.17
N ALA A 45 -41.71 29.55 -16.96
CA ALA A 45 -41.94 30.95 -16.67
C ALA A 45 -40.95 31.47 -15.60
N ARG A 46 -40.37 32.65 -15.88
CA ARG A 46 -39.43 33.34 -14.97
C ARG A 46 -40.13 33.88 -13.72
N GLU A 47 -41.41 34.15 -13.84
CA GLU A 47 -42.27 34.65 -12.79
C GLU A 47 -43.32 33.58 -12.43
N PRO A 48 -43.85 33.61 -11.19
CA PRO A 48 -44.79 32.59 -10.74
C PRO A 48 -46.07 32.71 -11.57
N PRO A 49 -46.55 31.61 -12.19
CA PRO A 49 -47.74 31.66 -13.04
C PRO A 49 -48.98 32.17 -12.30
N GLU A 50 -49.86 32.89 -12.99
CA GLU A 50 -51.12 33.35 -12.39
C GLU A 50 -52.17 32.23 -12.31
N THR A 51 -52.15 31.29 -13.25
CA THR A 51 -53.14 30.20 -13.38
C THR A 51 -52.45 28.84 -13.57
N GLY A 52 -53.22 27.74 -13.44
CA GLY A 52 -52.72 26.37 -13.67
C GLY A 52 -52.19 25.64 -12.43
N TRP A 53 -52.37 26.22 -11.24
CA TRP A 53 -51.96 25.62 -9.97
C TRP A 53 -52.83 24.43 -9.57
N GLN A 54 -52.18 23.33 -9.16
CA GLN A 54 -52.82 22.13 -8.64
C GLN A 54 -52.37 21.87 -7.21
N VAL A 55 -53.29 21.57 -6.30
CA VAL A 55 -52.94 21.25 -4.90
C VAL A 55 -52.23 19.89 -4.84
N VAL A 56 -51.10 19.86 -4.16
CA VAL A 56 -50.25 18.68 -3.96
C VAL A 56 -49.88 18.55 -2.49
N SER A 57 -49.73 17.31 -2.02
CA SER A 57 -49.17 17.04 -0.70
C SER A 57 -47.66 16.87 -0.78
N LEU A 58 -46.96 17.45 0.18
CA LEU A 58 -45.52 17.30 0.39
C LEU A 58 -45.25 16.19 1.42
N PRO A 59 -44.21 15.37 1.24
CA PRO A 59 -43.25 15.39 0.13
C PRO A 59 -43.87 14.99 -1.22
N ASP A 60 -43.46 15.70 -2.28
CA ASP A 60 -43.92 15.46 -3.65
C ASP A 60 -42.80 14.84 -4.49
N SER A 61 -42.97 13.57 -4.87
CA SER A 61 -42.09 12.87 -5.81
C SER A 61 -42.66 12.96 -7.22
N TRP A 62 -41.91 13.58 -8.14
CA TRP A 62 -42.29 13.65 -9.54
C TRP A 62 -42.34 12.27 -10.16
N ARG A 63 -41.42 11.37 -9.84
CA ARG A 63 -41.44 10.02 -10.42
C ARG A 63 -42.71 9.24 -10.03
N ALA A 64 -43.16 9.38 -8.78
CA ALA A 64 -44.36 8.69 -8.30
C ALA A 64 -45.66 9.26 -8.88
N ARG A 65 -45.78 10.60 -8.95
CA ARG A 65 -47.02 11.26 -9.36
C ARG A 65 -47.05 11.68 -10.83
N ARG A 66 -45.88 11.91 -11.45
CA ARG A 66 -45.67 12.52 -12.78
C ARG A 66 -44.40 11.96 -13.47
N PRO A 67 -44.36 10.66 -13.85
CA PRO A 67 -43.14 9.99 -14.29
C PRO A 67 -42.45 10.61 -15.52
N GLN A 68 -43.22 11.32 -16.36
CA GLN A 68 -42.74 11.95 -17.58
C GLN A 68 -42.43 13.45 -17.42
N ALA A 69 -42.64 14.03 -16.23
CA ALA A 69 -42.39 15.45 -16.00
C ALA A 69 -40.90 15.79 -16.14
N LYS A 70 -40.59 16.75 -17.00
CA LYS A 70 -39.25 17.27 -17.26
C LYS A 70 -39.30 18.78 -17.37
N GLY A 71 -38.26 19.45 -16.88
CA GLY A 71 -38.13 20.90 -16.98
C GLY A 71 -38.35 21.59 -15.64
N VAL A 72 -38.78 22.84 -15.70
CA VAL A 72 -38.95 23.68 -14.52
C VAL A 72 -40.38 23.58 -14.01
N ALA A 73 -40.55 23.59 -12.69
CA ALA A 73 -41.84 23.71 -12.05
C ALA A 73 -41.81 24.73 -10.92
N TRP A 74 -42.99 25.23 -10.59
CA TRP A 74 -43.22 26.12 -9.48
C TRP A 74 -44.01 25.40 -8.39
N TYR A 75 -43.55 25.56 -7.15
CA TYR A 75 -44.30 25.24 -5.95
C TYR A 75 -44.68 26.54 -5.24
N ARG A 76 -45.92 26.64 -4.78
CA ARG A 76 -46.40 27.72 -3.91
C ARG A 76 -46.90 27.10 -2.61
N ILE A 77 -46.33 27.53 -1.50
CA ILE A 77 -46.69 27.05 -0.17
C ILE A 77 -47.21 28.24 0.60
N ARG A 78 -48.49 28.18 0.98
CA ARG A 78 -49.14 29.23 1.75
C ARG A 78 -49.20 28.83 3.21
N PHE A 79 -48.93 29.78 4.09
CA PHE A 79 -49.03 29.57 5.53
C PHE A 79 -49.40 30.88 6.22
N ASP A 80 -50.14 30.76 7.32
CA ASP A 80 -50.59 31.90 8.12
C ASP A 80 -49.78 32.03 9.40
N LEU A 81 -49.54 33.28 9.80
CA LEU A 81 -48.94 33.63 11.08
C LEU A 81 -49.85 34.59 11.84
N ASP A 82 -50.15 34.31 13.10
CA ASP A 82 -51.03 35.16 13.93
C ASP A 82 -50.46 36.58 14.12
N ALA A 83 -49.13 36.68 14.21
CA ALA A 83 -48.41 37.94 14.33
C ALA A 83 -47.06 37.87 13.61
N VAL A 84 -46.47 39.04 13.32
CA VAL A 84 -45.07 39.11 12.87
C VAL A 84 -44.18 38.54 13.98
N PRO A 85 -43.26 37.60 13.69
CA PRO A 85 -42.45 36.96 14.74
C PRO A 85 -41.58 37.97 15.50
N ASP A 86 -41.57 37.92 16.84
CA ASP A 86 -40.70 38.79 17.66
C ASP A 86 -39.20 38.46 17.52
N ALA A 87 -38.89 37.25 17.05
CA ALA A 87 -37.54 36.74 16.85
C ALA A 87 -37.38 36.14 15.44
N PRO A 88 -36.14 36.11 14.88
CA PRO A 88 -35.90 35.53 13.57
C PRO A 88 -36.31 34.05 13.55
N LYS A 89 -36.99 33.68 12.46
CA LYS A 89 -37.34 32.28 12.16
C LYS A 89 -36.33 31.72 11.17
N ALA A 90 -36.24 30.41 11.08
CA ALA A 90 -35.48 29.75 10.03
C ALA A 90 -36.38 28.85 9.19
N LEU A 91 -36.09 28.85 7.89
CA LEU A 91 -36.70 27.98 6.90
C LEU A 91 -35.71 26.88 6.52
N TYR A 92 -36.13 25.64 6.69
CA TYR A 92 -35.36 24.45 6.38
C TYR A 92 -36.05 23.62 5.32
N LEU A 93 -35.37 23.36 4.21
CA LEU A 93 -35.82 22.45 3.15
C LEU A 93 -34.92 21.21 3.18
N PRO A 94 -35.44 20.05 3.65
CA PRO A 94 -34.64 18.84 3.79
C PRO A 94 -34.03 18.34 2.48
N ARG A 95 -34.75 18.49 1.37
CA ARG A 95 -34.30 18.11 0.03
C ARG A 95 -34.97 18.94 -1.05
N VAL A 96 -34.15 19.41 -1.99
CA VAL A 96 -34.53 20.06 -3.24
C VAL A 96 -33.77 19.31 -4.34
N ALA A 97 -34.47 18.85 -5.38
CA ALA A 97 -33.95 17.81 -6.27
C ALA A 97 -32.66 18.11 -7.04
N ILE A 98 -32.56 19.27 -7.70
CA ILE A 98 -31.45 19.56 -8.63
C ILE A 98 -30.90 20.96 -8.37
N ALA A 99 -31.80 21.94 -8.39
CA ALA A 99 -31.57 23.31 -8.01
C ALA A 99 -32.94 23.96 -7.83
N GLY A 100 -33.05 24.91 -6.92
CA GLY A 100 -34.28 25.67 -6.81
C GLY A 100 -34.08 27.07 -6.30
N GLU A 101 -34.79 28.02 -6.88
CA GLU A 101 -34.91 29.39 -6.35
C GLU A 101 -35.96 29.36 -5.25
N VAL A 102 -35.62 29.88 -4.08
CA VAL A 102 -36.56 29.98 -2.96
C VAL A 102 -36.87 31.44 -2.71
N TRP A 103 -38.15 31.78 -2.73
CA TRP A 103 -38.65 33.11 -2.44
C TRP A 103 -39.55 33.10 -1.22
N LEU A 104 -39.50 34.18 -0.44
CA LEU A 104 -40.42 34.45 0.65
C LEU A 104 -41.07 35.82 0.43
N ASN A 105 -42.39 35.85 0.29
CA ASN A 105 -43.16 37.09 0.11
C ASN A 105 -42.57 38.01 -0.99
N GLY A 106 -42.11 37.43 -2.10
CA GLY A 106 -41.49 38.14 -3.24
C GLY A 106 -39.99 38.44 -3.11
N SER A 107 -39.36 38.14 -1.97
CA SER A 107 -37.91 38.32 -1.77
C SER A 107 -37.14 37.04 -2.07
N LEU A 108 -36.10 37.11 -2.91
CA LEU A 108 -35.24 35.98 -3.24
C LEU A 108 -34.23 35.67 -2.13
N LEU A 109 -34.21 34.41 -1.67
CA LEU A 109 -33.40 33.95 -0.54
C LEU A 109 -32.04 33.36 -0.94
N ASN A 110 -31.88 32.90 -2.19
CA ASN A 110 -30.66 32.26 -2.68
C ASN A 110 -30.24 32.74 -4.08
N VAL A 111 -29.18 32.14 -4.63
CA VAL A 111 -28.70 32.47 -5.98
C VAL A 111 -29.74 32.05 -7.02
N ARG A 112 -30.02 32.93 -7.99
CA ARG A 112 -30.96 32.70 -9.09
C ARG A 112 -30.44 31.62 -10.04
N LEU A 113 -31.34 30.81 -10.63
CA LEU A 113 -30.96 29.83 -11.65
C LEU A 113 -30.47 30.57 -12.92
N PRO A 114 -29.34 30.16 -13.52
CA PRO A 114 -28.88 30.63 -14.82
C PRO A 114 -29.98 30.56 -15.89
N ASP A 115 -30.06 31.62 -16.71
CA ASP A 115 -31.03 31.71 -17.80
C ASP A 115 -30.74 30.68 -18.90
N GLY A 116 -31.78 29.94 -19.32
CA GLY A 116 -31.65 29.01 -20.45
C GLY A 116 -30.91 27.71 -20.12
N ALA A 117 -31.11 27.15 -18.93
CA ALA A 117 -30.56 25.84 -18.55
C ALA A 117 -31.54 24.67 -18.76
N PRO A 118 -31.90 24.23 -19.98
CA PRO A 118 -32.34 22.87 -20.18
C PRO A 118 -31.09 21.96 -20.11
N GLY A 119 -30.77 21.47 -18.91
CA GLY A 119 -29.71 20.46 -18.72
C GLY A 119 -28.26 20.95 -18.85
N GLY A 120 -27.99 22.24 -18.59
CA GLY A 120 -26.65 22.84 -18.69
C GLY A 120 -25.69 22.46 -17.55
N ARG A 121 -24.38 22.49 -17.87
CA ARG A 121 -23.20 22.09 -17.06
C ARG A 121 -23.14 22.59 -15.60
N GLU A 122 -23.93 23.57 -15.20
CA GLU A 122 -23.64 24.47 -14.07
C GLU A 122 -24.45 24.25 -12.78
N LEU A 123 -25.46 23.38 -12.75
CA LEU A 123 -26.37 23.29 -11.58
C LEU A 123 -26.45 21.89 -11.01
N ARG A 124 -25.66 21.65 -9.96
CA ARG A 124 -25.60 20.38 -9.23
C ARG A 124 -25.77 20.59 -7.72
N PHE A 125 -26.93 21.07 -7.26
CA PHE A 125 -27.26 21.05 -5.82
C PHE A 125 -28.00 19.75 -5.49
N ASN A 126 -27.29 18.63 -5.58
CA ASN A 126 -27.94 17.32 -5.40
C ASN A 126 -28.05 16.99 -3.91
N ASP A 127 -29.27 16.81 -3.41
CA ASP A 127 -29.56 16.35 -2.04
C ASP A 127 -28.98 17.21 -0.90
N GLN A 128 -28.54 18.44 -1.17
CA GLN A 128 -28.11 19.34 -0.10
C GLN A 128 -29.34 20.01 0.53
N PRO A 129 -29.48 19.92 1.87
CA PRO A 129 -30.55 20.64 2.54
C PRO A 129 -30.29 22.15 2.46
N LEU A 130 -31.35 22.92 2.21
CA LEU A 130 -31.28 24.39 2.22
C LEU A 130 -31.70 24.91 3.58
N TYR A 131 -30.97 25.90 4.08
CA TYR A 131 -31.26 26.58 5.33
C TYR A 131 -31.15 28.08 5.14
N PHE A 132 -32.20 28.78 5.55
CA PHE A 132 -32.27 30.23 5.51
C PHE A 132 -32.65 30.75 6.89
N GLU A 133 -31.83 31.64 7.44
CA GLU A 133 -32.19 32.43 8.61
C GLU A 133 -32.94 33.68 8.13
N LEU A 134 -34.17 33.83 8.58
CA LEU A 134 -35.14 34.80 8.07
C LEU A 134 -35.43 35.87 9.13
N PRO A 135 -35.02 37.12 8.88
CA PRO A 135 -35.38 38.24 9.75
C PRO A 135 -36.90 38.40 9.86
N SER A 136 -37.39 38.78 11.04
CA SER A 136 -38.82 38.99 11.32
C SER A 136 -39.52 39.91 10.31
N ARG A 137 -38.82 40.92 9.80
CA ARG A 137 -39.32 41.88 8.79
C ARG A 137 -39.72 41.27 7.44
N MET A 138 -39.28 40.05 7.14
CA MET A 138 -39.67 39.36 5.91
C MET A 138 -41.07 38.71 6.02
N PHE A 139 -41.59 38.56 7.24
CA PHE A 139 -42.90 37.98 7.49
C PHE A 139 -43.98 39.05 7.60
N ARG A 140 -45.20 38.67 7.24
CA ARG A 140 -46.42 39.47 7.41
C ARG A 140 -47.30 38.81 8.47
N ALA A 141 -48.07 39.61 9.21
CA ALA A 141 -49.18 39.06 10.01
C ALA A 141 -50.28 38.60 9.04
N GLY A 142 -50.85 37.41 9.26
CA GLY A 142 -51.74 36.72 8.34
C GLY A 142 -50.96 35.97 7.26
N HIS A 143 -51.29 36.23 5.99
CA HIS A 143 -50.88 35.41 4.86
C HIS A 143 -49.41 35.61 4.46
N ASN A 144 -48.69 34.50 4.41
CA ASN A 144 -47.33 34.42 3.90
C ASN A 144 -47.23 33.35 2.81
N GLU A 145 -46.29 33.55 1.89
CA GLU A 145 -46.05 32.60 0.80
C GLU A 145 -44.57 32.28 0.62
N ILE A 146 -44.30 31.00 0.40
CA ILE A 146 -43.00 30.49 -0.06
C ILE A 146 -43.19 30.01 -1.49
N LEU A 147 -42.38 30.54 -2.40
CA LEU A 147 -42.34 30.05 -3.78
C LEU A 147 -41.03 29.30 -3.99
N VAL A 148 -41.11 28.13 -4.61
CA VAL A 148 -39.94 27.33 -4.97
C VAL A 148 -39.98 27.05 -6.46
N ARG A 149 -39.02 27.62 -7.20
CA ARG A 149 -38.81 27.30 -8.63
C ARG A 149 -37.83 26.14 -8.70
N LEU A 150 -38.28 24.95 -9.10
CA LEU A 150 -37.47 23.74 -9.10
C LEU A 150 -37.21 23.26 -10.52
N LEU A 151 -35.94 22.94 -10.83
CA LEU A 151 -35.60 22.18 -12.04
C LEU A 151 -35.68 20.68 -11.73
N GLY A 152 -36.45 19.94 -12.53
CA GLY A 152 -36.57 18.49 -12.42
C GLY A 152 -36.34 17.77 -13.74
N ASP A 153 -35.81 16.55 -13.65
CA ASP A 153 -35.58 15.65 -14.77
C ASP A 153 -36.11 14.24 -14.41
N PRO A 154 -36.79 13.53 -15.33
CA PRO A 154 -37.34 12.19 -15.07
C PRO A 154 -36.25 11.15 -14.81
N GLY A 155 -35.03 11.41 -15.30
CA GLY A 155 -33.85 10.61 -15.03
C GLY A 155 -33.34 10.69 -13.60
N VAL A 156 -33.92 11.56 -12.75
CA VAL A 156 -33.42 11.85 -11.40
C VAL A 156 -34.57 11.74 -10.40
N ARG A 157 -34.26 11.50 -9.12
CA ARG A 157 -35.23 11.74 -8.02
C ARG A 157 -35.59 13.24 -7.96
N SER A 158 -36.57 13.65 -8.77
CA SER A 158 -37.11 15.01 -8.84
C SER A 158 -38.32 15.20 -7.94
N GLY A 159 -38.38 16.33 -7.23
CA GLY A 159 -39.41 16.57 -6.22
C GLY A 159 -39.01 17.58 -5.15
N LEU A 160 -39.93 17.81 -4.21
CA LEU A 160 -39.79 18.76 -3.10
C LEU A 160 -40.20 18.11 -1.77
N SER A 161 -39.33 18.19 -0.78
CA SER A 161 -39.64 17.80 0.61
C SER A 161 -40.47 18.86 1.32
N ALA A 162 -41.23 18.46 2.34
CA ALA A 162 -42.00 19.39 3.17
C ALA A 162 -41.07 20.39 3.90
N PRO A 163 -41.18 21.72 3.66
CA PRO A 163 -40.38 22.70 4.37
C PRO A 163 -40.76 22.77 5.84
N ARG A 164 -39.78 23.08 6.67
CA ARG A 164 -39.96 23.29 8.11
C ARG A 164 -39.65 24.74 8.45
N LEU A 165 -40.56 25.39 9.17
CA LEU A 165 -40.45 26.77 9.60
C LEU A 165 -40.56 26.84 11.13
N GLY A 166 -39.60 27.47 11.80
CA GLY A 166 -39.65 27.63 13.25
C GLY A 166 -38.60 28.60 13.77
N PRO A 167 -38.41 28.73 15.11
CA PRO A 167 -37.37 29.54 15.69
C PRO A 167 -35.98 29.15 15.16
N ALA A 168 -35.17 30.13 14.78
CA ALA A 168 -33.83 29.91 14.23
C ALA A 168 -32.95 28.93 15.04
N PRO A 169 -32.86 29.01 16.40
CA PRO A 169 -32.02 28.10 17.18
C PRO A 169 -32.55 26.65 17.22
N VAL A 170 -33.86 26.45 17.13
CA VAL A 170 -34.46 25.11 17.17
C VAL A 170 -34.23 24.41 15.83
N VAL A 171 -34.51 25.12 14.73
CA VAL A 171 -34.35 24.58 13.37
C VAL A 171 -32.87 24.34 13.03
N SER A 172 -31.95 25.21 13.48
CA SER A 172 -30.51 25.01 13.26
C SER A 172 -29.98 23.76 13.99
N ALA A 173 -30.43 23.51 15.22
CA ALA A 173 -30.09 22.30 15.97
C ALA A 173 -30.62 21.02 15.29
N MET A 174 -31.82 21.07 14.71
CA MET A 174 -32.40 19.95 13.95
C MET A 174 -31.61 19.62 12.67
N MET A 175 -31.05 20.64 12.01
CA MET A 175 -30.26 20.45 10.78
C MET A 175 -28.85 19.91 11.05
N MET A 176 -28.25 20.23 12.20
CA MET A 176 -26.83 20.01 12.46
C MET A 176 -26.37 18.55 12.19
N PRO A 177 -27.09 17.50 12.64
CA PRO A 177 -26.81 16.12 12.26
C PRO A 177 -26.71 15.85 10.76
N GLN A 178 -27.74 16.22 10.01
CA GLN A 178 -27.82 15.96 8.57
C GLN A 178 -26.72 16.73 7.83
N ARG A 179 -26.44 17.98 8.23
CA ARG A 179 -25.38 18.79 7.66
C ARG A 179 -23.99 18.22 7.93
N LEU A 180 -23.72 17.76 9.15
CA LEU A 180 -22.47 17.09 9.49
C LEU A 180 -22.27 15.83 8.64
N LEU A 181 -23.33 15.02 8.48
CA LEU A 181 -23.25 13.77 7.75
C LEU A 181 -23.12 13.99 6.22
N SER A 182 -23.82 14.98 5.66
CA SER A 182 -23.76 15.30 4.22
C SER A 182 -22.51 16.07 3.81
N THR A 183 -21.97 16.90 4.71
CA THR A 183 -20.82 17.77 4.38
C THR A 183 -19.51 17.20 4.89
N ALA A 184 -19.41 16.80 6.16
CA ALA A 184 -18.13 16.43 6.76
C ALA A 184 -17.67 15.01 6.39
N MET A 185 -18.59 14.03 6.34
CA MET A 185 -18.23 12.63 6.08
C MET A 185 -17.54 12.39 4.73
N PRO A 186 -17.97 13.01 3.61
CA PRO A 186 -17.24 12.91 2.34
C PRO A 186 -15.77 13.33 2.46
N TYR A 187 -15.47 14.43 3.17
CA TYR A 187 -14.08 14.89 3.37
C TYR A 187 -13.29 13.94 4.27
N VAL A 188 -13.90 13.47 5.38
CA VAL A 188 -13.27 12.49 6.27
C VAL A 188 -12.93 11.21 5.52
N LEU A 189 -13.88 10.70 4.72
CA LEU A 189 -13.66 9.55 3.85
C LEU A 189 -12.52 9.80 2.88
N GLY A 190 -12.49 10.96 2.21
CA GLY A 190 -11.41 11.34 1.29
C GLY A 190 -10.02 11.33 1.94
N ILE A 191 -9.88 11.87 3.14
CA ILE A 191 -8.62 11.86 3.90
C ILE A 191 -8.19 10.43 4.25
N LEU A 192 -9.14 9.58 4.67
CA LEU A 192 -8.87 8.17 4.94
C LEU A 192 -8.47 7.41 3.68
N MET A 193 -9.08 7.70 2.54
CA MET A 193 -8.73 7.09 1.25
C MET A 193 -7.35 7.51 0.79
N LEU A 194 -6.96 8.78 0.92
CA LEU A 194 -5.59 9.24 0.63
C LEU A 194 -4.56 8.52 1.51
N SER A 195 -4.88 8.36 2.80
CA SER A 195 -4.04 7.62 3.75
C SER A 195 -3.92 6.14 3.36
N ALA A 196 -5.04 5.50 3.02
CA ALA A 196 -5.10 4.12 2.55
C ALA A 196 -4.31 3.94 1.25
N MET A 197 -4.40 4.89 0.32
CA MET A 197 -3.68 4.90 -0.94
C MET A 197 -2.16 4.95 -0.71
N ALA A 198 -1.70 5.88 0.12
CA ALA A 198 -0.28 6.03 0.43
C ALA A 198 0.30 4.74 1.02
N LEU A 199 -0.40 4.12 1.99
CA LEU A 199 0.01 2.84 2.57
C LEU A 199 -0.03 1.70 1.56
N ALA A 200 -1.10 1.61 0.75
CA ALA A 200 -1.26 0.56 -0.23
C ALA A 200 -0.18 0.62 -1.31
N CYS A 201 0.17 1.82 -1.80
CA CYS A 201 1.27 2.04 -2.74
C CYS A 201 2.63 1.70 -2.12
N ALA A 202 2.90 2.14 -0.88
CA ALA A 202 4.13 1.79 -0.18
C ALA A 202 4.28 0.27 0.00
N TYR A 203 3.19 -0.41 0.32
CA TYR A 203 3.16 -1.87 0.45
C TYR A 203 3.35 -2.58 -0.91
N ALA A 204 2.65 -2.13 -1.96
CA ALA A 204 2.75 -2.69 -3.30
C ALA A 204 4.15 -2.53 -3.92
N TYR A 205 4.80 -1.38 -3.69
CA TYR A 205 6.17 -1.11 -4.14
C TYR A 205 7.17 -2.14 -3.58
N ARG A 206 7.01 -2.51 -2.30
CA ARG A 206 7.95 -3.40 -1.60
C ARG A 206 7.78 -4.88 -1.97
N ARG A 207 6.54 -5.36 -2.15
CA ARG A 207 6.24 -6.79 -2.37
C ARG A 207 6.03 -7.16 -3.84
N ARG A 208 5.90 -6.19 -4.77
CA ARG A 208 5.46 -6.40 -6.18
C ARG A 208 4.19 -7.25 -6.31
N GLN A 209 3.38 -7.30 -5.25
CA GLN A 209 2.13 -8.05 -5.17
C GLN A 209 1.05 -7.14 -4.56
N TYR A 210 -0.23 -7.45 -4.80
CA TYR A 210 -1.39 -6.73 -4.26
C TYR A 210 -1.70 -5.35 -4.86
N LEU A 211 -1.46 -5.16 -6.17
CA LEU A 211 -1.90 -3.97 -6.93
C LEU A 211 -3.42 -3.73 -6.87
N ASP A 212 -4.20 -4.75 -6.55
CA ASP A 212 -5.67 -4.63 -6.44
C ASP A 212 -6.08 -3.68 -5.31
N ILE A 213 -5.30 -3.57 -4.23
CA ILE A 213 -5.61 -2.70 -3.08
C ILE A 213 -5.54 -1.21 -3.47
N PRO A 214 -4.42 -0.68 -4.00
CA PRO A 214 -4.38 0.72 -4.44
C PRO A 214 -5.38 0.99 -5.58
N MET A 215 -5.65 0.02 -6.47
CA MET A 215 -6.70 0.20 -7.49
C MET A 215 -8.10 0.36 -6.88
N THR A 216 -8.48 -0.45 -5.87
CA THR A 216 -9.74 -0.27 -5.16
C THR A 216 -9.86 1.13 -4.58
N VAL A 217 -8.81 1.62 -3.90
CA VAL A 217 -8.81 2.96 -3.30
C VAL A 217 -8.89 4.05 -4.37
N ALA A 218 -8.22 3.87 -5.52
CA ALA A 218 -8.24 4.83 -6.62
C ALA A 218 -9.65 4.97 -7.21
N PHE A 219 -10.28 3.86 -7.58
CA PHE A 219 -11.63 3.88 -8.16
C PHE A 219 -12.68 4.42 -7.21
N ALA A 220 -12.57 4.07 -5.92
CA ALA A 220 -13.47 4.60 -4.91
C ALA A 220 -13.23 6.11 -4.70
N ALA A 221 -11.98 6.60 -4.77
CA ALA A 221 -11.68 8.02 -4.71
C ALA A 221 -12.21 8.78 -5.95
N ILE A 222 -12.11 8.19 -7.14
CA ILE A 222 -12.72 8.75 -8.37
C ILE A 222 -14.24 8.89 -8.19
N ALA A 223 -14.92 7.85 -7.70
CA ALA A 223 -16.36 7.91 -7.44
C ALA A 223 -16.73 9.03 -6.45
N LEU A 224 -15.95 9.18 -5.36
CA LEU A 224 -16.13 10.26 -4.39
C LEU A 224 -15.90 11.65 -4.99
N ILE A 225 -14.87 11.82 -5.81
CA ILE A 225 -14.56 13.09 -6.50
C ILE A 225 -15.71 13.48 -7.43
N LEU A 226 -16.29 12.51 -8.15
CA LEU A 226 -17.41 12.76 -9.07
C LEU A 226 -18.70 13.19 -8.35
N ASP A 227 -18.87 12.79 -7.08
CA ASP A 227 -19.98 13.24 -6.23
C ASP A 227 -19.67 14.59 -5.54
N LEU A 228 -18.40 14.93 -5.28
CA LEU A 228 -18.00 16.13 -4.54
C LEU A 228 -17.71 17.35 -5.43
N VAL A 229 -17.18 17.14 -6.64
CA VAL A 229 -16.78 18.22 -7.56
C VAL A 229 -17.93 18.54 -8.50
N HIS A 230 -18.47 19.75 -8.35
CA HIS A 230 -19.66 20.17 -9.07
C HIS A 230 -19.35 20.81 -10.45
N ASP A 231 -18.15 21.36 -10.64
CA ASP A 231 -17.75 22.11 -11.85
C ASP A 231 -16.95 21.28 -12.87
N LEU A 232 -17.32 20.02 -13.08
CA LEU A 232 -16.67 19.17 -14.08
C LEU A 232 -17.14 19.51 -15.50
N PRO A 233 -16.27 19.42 -16.54
CA PRO A 233 -16.63 19.73 -17.93
C PRO A 233 -17.59 18.72 -18.59
N PHE A 234 -18.20 17.83 -17.81
CA PHE A 234 -19.10 16.76 -18.24
C PHE A 234 -20.55 17.08 -17.90
N THR A 235 -21.48 16.60 -18.73
CA THR A 235 -22.90 16.62 -18.42
C THR A 235 -23.21 15.74 -17.20
N ARG A 236 -24.39 15.94 -16.60
CA ARG A 236 -24.79 15.16 -15.42
C ARG A 236 -24.92 13.67 -15.72
N SER A 237 -25.52 13.31 -16.85
CA SER A 237 -25.70 11.93 -17.29
C SER A 237 -24.35 11.24 -17.49
N GLU A 238 -23.39 11.91 -18.12
CA GLU A 238 -22.02 11.41 -18.29
C GLU A 238 -21.32 11.18 -16.94
N VAL A 239 -21.47 12.09 -15.97
CA VAL A 239 -20.91 11.88 -14.62
C VAL A 239 -21.59 10.74 -13.89
N GLY A 240 -22.91 10.58 -14.03
CA GLY A 240 -23.63 9.44 -13.48
C GLY A 240 -23.08 8.12 -14.01
N VAL A 241 -22.85 8.03 -15.32
CA VAL A 241 -22.26 6.86 -15.96
C VAL A 241 -20.82 6.62 -15.49
N LEU A 242 -19.98 7.65 -15.50
CA LEU A 242 -18.59 7.54 -15.05
C LEU A 242 -18.49 7.10 -13.58
N ARG A 243 -19.42 7.58 -12.74
CA ARG A 243 -19.53 7.14 -11.34
C ARG A 243 -19.89 5.67 -11.25
N VAL A 244 -20.89 5.18 -12.00
CA VAL A 244 -21.23 3.74 -11.99
C VAL A 244 -20.06 2.89 -12.48
N VAL A 245 -19.33 3.32 -13.51
CA VAL A 245 -18.12 2.63 -13.99
C VAL A 245 -17.04 2.59 -12.90
N ALA A 246 -16.76 3.71 -12.25
CA ALA A 246 -15.79 3.79 -11.16
C ALA A 246 -16.19 2.87 -9.99
N VAL A 247 -17.47 2.88 -9.58
CA VAL A 247 -17.99 2.00 -8.52
C VAL A 247 -17.89 0.52 -8.93
N ALA A 248 -18.26 0.16 -10.16
CA ALA A 248 -18.16 -1.22 -10.64
C ALA A 248 -16.71 -1.73 -10.67
N ALA A 249 -15.77 -0.91 -11.15
CA ALA A 249 -14.35 -1.22 -11.15
C ALA A 249 -13.82 -1.35 -9.71
N GLY A 250 -14.17 -0.42 -8.83
CA GLY A 250 -13.80 -0.44 -7.42
C GLY A 250 -14.31 -1.67 -6.68
N LEU A 251 -15.59 -2.03 -6.86
CA LEU A 251 -16.21 -3.24 -6.29
C LEU A 251 -15.54 -4.52 -6.82
N SER A 252 -15.17 -4.56 -8.11
CA SER A 252 -14.44 -5.69 -8.69
C SER A 252 -13.08 -5.88 -8.02
N CYS A 253 -12.30 -4.81 -7.88
CA CYS A 253 -11.01 -4.85 -7.17
C CYS A 253 -11.20 -5.22 -5.70
N LEU A 254 -12.21 -4.66 -5.02
CA LEU A 254 -12.51 -4.98 -3.62
C LEU A 254 -12.86 -6.46 -3.43
N CYS A 255 -13.69 -7.02 -4.31
CA CYS A 255 -14.00 -8.45 -4.33
C CYS A 255 -12.74 -9.30 -4.56
N HIS A 256 -11.82 -8.84 -5.40
CA HIS A 256 -10.55 -9.52 -5.64
C HIS A 256 -9.64 -9.49 -4.40
N VAL A 257 -9.54 -8.34 -3.70
CA VAL A 257 -8.81 -8.21 -2.44
C VAL A 257 -9.39 -9.14 -1.37
N ALA A 258 -10.71 -9.10 -1.19
CA ALA A 258 -11.41 -9.95 -0.24
C ALA A 258 -11.24 -11.44 -0.55
N TYR A 259 -11.28 -11.84 -1.83
CA TYR A 259 -10.97 -13.20 -2.26
C TYR A 259 -9.53 -13.60 -1.93
N ARG A 260 -8.53 -12.73 -2.15
CA ARG A 260 -7.13 -13.01 -1.82
C ARG A 260 -6.88 -13.14 -0.31
N LEU A 261 -7.67 -12.45 0.50
CA LEU A 261 -7.65 -12.58 1.96
C LEU A 261 -8.33 -13.89 2.42
N SER A 262 -9.22 -14.46 1.60
CA SER A 262 -9.89 -15.72 1.92
C SER A 262 -8.93 -16.91 1.82
N VAL A 263 -9.08 -17.86 2.75
CA VAL A 263 -8.29 -19.12 2.73
C VAL A 263 -8.82 -20.08 1.66
N LEU A 264 -10.08 -19.93 1.28
CA LEU A 264 -10.81 -20.83 0.39
C LEU A 264 -10.55 -20.48 -1.08
N ARG A 265 -9.57 -21.16 -1.68
CA ARG A 265 -9.20 -20.91 -3.08
C ARG A 265 -10.19 -21.58 -4.04
N ARG A 266 -11.13 -20.79 -4.57
CA ARG A 266 -11.96 -21.16 -5.73
C ARG A 266 -11.30 -20.68 -7.03
N PRO A 267 -10.77 -21.55 -7.90
CA PRO A 267 -9.90 -21.13 -9.02
C PRO A 267 -10.62 -20.35 -10.11
N ARG A 268 -11.94 -20.55 -10.27
CA ARG A 268 -12.74 -19.85 -11.28
C ARG A 268 -13.26 -18.49 -10.81
N LEU A 269 -13.32 -18.23 -9.51
CA LEU A 269 -13.95 -17.03 -8.96
C LEU A 269 -13.30 -15.72 -9.44
N PRO A 270 -11.96 -15.58 -9.50
CA PRO A 270 -11.34 -14.36 -10.03
C PRO A 270 -11.74 -14.04 -11.47
N ARG A 271 -11.92 -15.06 -12.32
CA ARG A 271 -12.35 -14.89 -13.71
C ARG A 271 -13.80 -14.40 -13.77
N TRP A 272 -14.67 -14.94 -12.90
CA TRP A 272 -16.05 -14.48 -12.79
C TRP A 272 -16.14 -13.04 -12.29
N ILE A 273 -15.33 -12.64 -11.30
CA ILE A 273 -15.28 -11.26 -10.79
C ILE A 273 -14.98 -10.27 -11.94
N VAL A 274 -14.00 -10.59 -12.79
CA VAL A 274 -13.64 -9.76 -13.94
C VAL A 274 -14.71 -9.80 -15.04
N ALA A 275 -15.25 -10.99 -15.34
CA ALA A 275 -16.29 -11.14 -16.37
C ALA A 275 -17.56 -10.35 -16.04
N VAL A 276 -18.02 -10.40 -14.78
CA VAL A 276 -19.17 -9.61 -14.30
C VAL A 276 -18.86 -8.11 -14.40
N ALA A 277 -17.65 -7.69 -14.02
CA ALA A 277 -17.26 -6.29 -14.10
C ALA A 277 -17.25 -5.77 -15.54
N LEU A 278 -16.65 -6.52 -16.48
CA LEU A 278 -16.63 -6.14 -17.89
C LEU A 278 -18.03 -6.10 -18.51
N LEU A 279 -18.90 -7.04 -18.15
CA LEU A 279 -20.29 -7.07 -18.63
C LEU A 279 -21.08 -5.87 -18.12
N VAL A 280 -20.99 -5.57 -16.82
CA VAL A 280 -21.69 -4.42 -16.22
C VAL A 280 -21.16 -3.10 -16.80
N ILE A 281 -19.84 -2.93 -16.85
CA ILE A 281 -19.21 -1.71 -17.42
C ILE A 281 -19.60 -1.56 -18.90
N GLY A 282 -19.52 -2.63 -19.69
CA GLY A 282 -19.91 -2.61 -21.11
C GLY A 282 -21.38 -2.22 -21.30
N PHE A 283 -22.28 -2.77 -20.50
CA PHE A 283 -23.71 -2.43 -20.56
C PHE A 283 -23.96 -0.98 -20.14
N VAL A 284 -23.31 -0.51 -19.07
CA VAL A 284 -23.39 0.87 -18.59
C VAL A 284 -22.88 1.85 -19.65
N LEU A 285 -21.75 1.57 -20.29
CA LEU A 285 -21.21 2.39 -21.39
C LEU A 285 -22.13 2.40 -22.62
N ALA A 286 -22.80 1.28 -22.92
CA ALA A 286 -23.78 1.21 -24.00
C ALA A 286 -25.01 2.11 -23.77
N THR A 287 -25.31 2.49 -22.52
CA THR A 287 -26.42 3.42 -22.23
C THR A 287 -26.14 4.88 -22.63
N ILE A 288 -24.86 5.27 -22.77
CA ILE A 288 -24.45 6.64 -23.12
C ILE A 288 -25.01 7.05 -24.48
N PRO A 289 -24.73 6.35 -25.60
CA PRO A 289 -25.23 6.75 -26.92
C PRO A 289 -26.76 6.65 -27.04
N LEU A 290 -27.41 5.85 -26.19
CA LEU A 290 -28.87 5.68 -26.18
C LEU A 290 -29.61 6.80 -25.42
N GLY A 291 -28.89 7.70 -24.74
CA GLY A 291 -29.51 8.76 -23.92
C GLY A 291 -30.28 8.24 -22.69
N LEU A 292 -30.07 6.96 -22.31
CA LEU A 292 -30.76 6.29 -21.20
C LEU A 292 -30.04 6.48 -19.85
N ALA A 293 -29.02 7.33 -19.81
CA ALA A 293 -28.17 7.60 -18.66
C ALA A 293 -28.91 8.37 -17.55
N THR A 294 -29.68 7.63 -16.76
CA THR A 294 -30.52 8.07 -15.64
C THR A 294 -30.00 7.53 -14.30
N ASP A 295 -30.55 7.97 -13.16
CA ASP A 295 -30.27 7.40 -11.83
C ASP A 295 -30.55 5.88 -11.79
N LEU A 296 -31.43 5.37 -12.66
CA LEU A 296 -31.73 3.93 -12.78
C LEU A 296 -30.55 3.13 -13.34
N VAL A 297 -29.55 3.76 -13.98
CA VAL A 297 -28.30 3.10 -14.39
C VAL A 297 -27.57 2.48 -13.20
N SER A 298 -27.75 3.04 -11.99
CA SER A 298 -27.18 2.45 -10.78
C SER A 298 -27.71 1.04 -10.46
N LEU A 299 -28.92 0.69 -10.93
CA LEU A 299 -29.50 -0.66 -10.79
C LEU A 299 -28.73 -1.71 -11.60
N LEU A 300 -27.93 -1.30 -12.57
CA LEU A 300 -27.05 -2.21 -13.31
C LEU A 300 -25.90 -2.75 -12.44
N LEU A 301 -25.73 -2.22 -11.22
CA LEU A 301 -24.84 -2.79 -10.21
C LEU A 301 -25.44 -4.00 -9.47
N MET A 302 -26.72 -4.37 -9.70
CA MET A 302 -27.36 -5.52 -9.03
C MET A 302 -26.58 -6.84 -9.14
N PRO A 303 -25.93 -7.20 -10.28
CA PRO A 303 -25.08 -8.38 -10.35
C PRO A 303 -23.90 -8.35 -9.36
N PHE A 304 -23.40 -7.16 -9.01
CA PHE A 304 -22.37 -7.02 -7.98
C PHE A 304 -22.89 -7.31 -6.58
N TYR A 305 -24.17 -7.12 -6.27
CA TYR A 305 -24.69 -7.44 -4.93
C TYR A 305 -24.60 -8.93 -4.62
N VAL A 306 -24.91 -9.78 -5.60
CA VAL A 306 -24.74 -11.23 -5.47
C VAL A 306 -23.27 -11.59 -5.29
N LEU A 307 -22.39 -10.97 -6.08
CA LEU A 307 -20.95 -11.21 -6.01
C LEU A 307 -20.34 -10.76 -4.68
N VAL A 308 -20.70 -9.56 -4.21
CA VAL A 308 -20.28 -9.00 -2.92
C VAL A 308 -20.78 -9.87 -1.78
N ALA A 309 -22.06 -10.28 -1.79
CA ALA A 309 -22.60 -11.19 -0.78
C ALA A 309 -21.85 -12.52 -0.74
N TYR A 310 -21.52 -13.10 -1.90
CA TYR A 310 -20.74 -14.33 -1.98
C TYR A 310 -19.32 -14.16 -1.41
N VAL A 311 -18.63 -13.08 -1.76
CA VAL A 311 -17.28 -12.81 -1.27
C VAL A 311 -17.26 -12.45 0.22
N LEU A 312 -18.28 -11.76 0.72
CA LEU A 312 -18.47 -11.50 2.16
C LEU A 312 -18.69 -12.81 2.93
N ALA A 313 -19.45 -13.76 2.37
CA ALA A 313 -19.62 -15.08 2.97
C ALA A 313 -18.28 -15.82 3.07
N LEU A 314 -17.43 -15.74 2.02
CA LEU A 314 -16.08 -16.31 2.07
C LEU A 314 -15.18 -15.64 3.11
N LEU A 315 -15.28 -14.32 3.27
CA LEU A 315 -14.55 -13.57 4.31
C LEU A 315 -15.01 -13.96 5.71
N LEU A 316 -16.32 -14.04 5.96
CA LEU A 316 -16.90 -14.49 7.23
C LEU A 316 -16.48 -15.93 7.55
N GLN A 317 -16.55 -16.83 6.56
CA GLN A 317 -16.10 -18.21 6.72
C GLN A 317 -14.60 -18.27 7.02
N THR A 318 -13.79 -17.43 6.37
CA THR A 318 -12.35 -17.34 6.65
C THR A 318 -12.08 -16.80 8.07
N ALA A 319 -12.84 -15.80 8.51
CA ALA A 319 -12.78 -15.28 9.88
C ALA A 319 -13.10 -16.36 10.92
N TRP A 320 -14.12 -17.17 10.66
CA TRP A 320 -14.51 -18.30 11.49
C TRP A 320 -13.42 -19.38 11.54
N LEU A 321 -12.91 -19.81 10.39
CA LEU A 321 -11.91 -20.88 10.29
C LEU A 321 -10.59 -20.51 10.95
N GLN A 322 -10.12 -19.27 10.75
CA GLN A 322 -8.87 -18.80 11.38
C GLN A 322 -9.06 -18.29 12.82
N ARG A 323 -10.30 -18.26 13.34
CA ARG A 323 -10.67 -17.64 14.63
C ARG A 323 -10.06 -16.24 14.83
N SER A 324 -10.06 -15.45 13.76
CA SER A 324 -9.42 -14.14 13.73
C SER A 324 -10.44 -13.03 13.94
N LEU A 325 -10.37 -12.37 15.10
CA LEU A 325 -11.24 -11.23 15.41
C LEU A 325 -11.10 -10.10 14.37
N ARG A 326 -9.89 -9.88 13.86
CA ARG A 326 -9.61 -8.83 12.86
C ARG A 326 -10.37 -9.05 11.56
N MET A 327 -10.39 -10.29 11.07
CA MET A 327 -11.12 -10.62 9.84
C MET A 327 -12.63 -10.61 10.05
N LEU A 328 -13.09 -10.99 11.25
CA LEU A 328 -14.51 -10.89 11.61
C LEU A 328 -14.96 -9.43 11.57
N LEU A 329 -14.20 -8.54 12.21
CA LEU A 329 -14.49 -7.10 12.22
C LEU A 329 -14.49 -6.51 10.81
N LEU A 330 -13.50 -6.86 9.98
CA LEU A 330 -13.44 -6.42 8.57
C LEU A 330 -14.65 -6.89 7.78
N ALA A 331 -15.05 -8.15 7.94
CA ALA A 331 -16.20 -8.71 7.26
C ALA A 331 -17.52 -8.06 7.71
N LEU A 332 -17.66 -7.75 9.00
CA LEU A 332 -18.84 -7.07 9.54
C LEU A 332 -18.95 -5.62 9.06
N THR A 333 -17.86 -4.84 9.08
CA THR A 333 -17.87 -3.47 8.52
C THR A 333 -18.16 -3.48 7.02
N ALA A 334 -17.60 -4.46 6.30
CA ALA A 334 -17.87 -4.60 4.86
C ALA A 334 -19.31 -5.03 4.57
N LEU A 335 -19.93 -5.81 5.46
CA LEU A 335 -21.34 -6.19 5.39
C LEU A 335 -22.25 -4.99 5.61
N VAL A 336 -21.99 -4.16 6.64
CA VAL A 336 -22.75 -2.93 6.88
C VAL A 336 -22.63 -1.99 5.69
N TRP A 337 -21.41 -1.76 5.20
CA TRP A 337 -21.18 -0.94 4.01
C TRP A 337 -21.93 -1.47 2.79
N ALA A 338 -21.88 -2.78 2.52
CA ALA A 338 -22.63 -3.39 1.42
C ALA A 338 -24.16 -3.21 1.56
N ALA A 339 -24.69 -3.31 2.78
CA ALA A 339 -26.11 -3.05 3.06
C ALA A 339 -26.50 -1.60 2.73
N THR A 340 -25.62 -0.62 2.99
CA THR A 340 -25.89 0.78 2.62
C THR A 340 -25.93 1.02 1.11
N PHE A 341 -25.18 0.22 0.32
CA PHE A 341 -25.27 0.25 -1.15
C PHE A 341 -26.60 -0.33 -1.65
N VAL A 342 -27.08 -1.40 -1.04
CA VAL A 342 -28.42 -1.95 -1.32
C VAL A 342 -29.49 -0.92 -0.98
N HIS A 343 -29.38 -0.28 0.20
CA HIS A 343 -30.27 0.82 0.60
C HIS A 343 -30.24 1.98 -0.41
N ALA A 344 -29.07 2.39 -0.91
CA ALA A 344 -28.95 3.43 -1.92
C ALA A 344 -29.65 3.06 -3.25
N SER A 345 -29.64 1.79 -3.65
CA SER A 345 -30.40 1.31 -4.82
C SER A 345 -31.90 1.24 -4.58
N ILE A 346 -32.33 0.86 -3.37
CA ILE A 346 -33.75 0.91 -2.98
C ILE A 346 -34.26 2.36 -3.00
N LEU A 347 -33.44 3.30 -2.53
CA LEU A 347 -33.72 4.74 -2.63
C LEU A 347 -33.85 5.18 -4.10
N ALA A 348 -33.00 4.68 -4.98
CA ALA A 348 -33.06 5.01 -6.41
C ALA A 348 -34.36 4.51 -7.08
N LEU A 349 -35.03 3.51 -6.50
CA LEU A 349 -36.31 2.97 -6.95
C LEU A 349 -37.55 3.71 -6.37
N ASP A 350 -37.36 4.70 -5.50
CA ASP A 350 -38.45 5.39 -4.79
C ASP A 350 -39.37 4.45 -3.96
N VAL A 351 -38.82 3.34 -3.46
CA VAL A 351 -39.57 2.38 -2.59
C VAL A 351 -39.63 2.85 -1.14
N THR A 352 -38.62 3.58 -0.67
CA THR A 352 -38.55 4.15 0.68
C THR A 352 -39.06 5.59 0.72
N HIS A 353 -39.23 6.15 1.93
CA HIS A 353 -39.67 7.54 2.09
C HIS A 353 -38.75 8.52 1.36
N TRP A 354 -39.36 9.56 0.80
CA TRP A 354 -38.69 10.54 -0.06
C TRP A 354 -37.48 11.22 0.61
N ASP A 355 -37.60 11.51 1.90
CA ASP A 355 -36.59 12.26 2.65
C ASP A 355 -35.36 11.42 3.04
N ALA A 356 -35.43 10.09 2.93
CA ALA A 356 -34.44 9.16 3.44
C ALA A 356 -32.99 9.49 3.06
N PHE A 357 -32.12 9.55 4.06
CA PHE A 357 -30.71 9.90 3.90
C PHE A 357 -29.90 8.82 3.17
N ARG A 358 -28.90 9.23 2.36
CA ARG A 358 -27.98 8.32 1.66
C ARG A 358 -26.74 8.02 2.52
N TYR A 359 -26.71 6.85 3.13
CA TYR A 359 -25.64 6.45 4.08
C TYR A 359 -24.34 5.92 3.47
N ASN A 360 -24.29 5.67 2.15
CA ASN A 360 -23.18 4.98 1.50
C ASN A 360 -21.82 5.66 1.74
N THR A 361 -21.77 6.99 1.80
CA THR A 361 -20.54 7.74 2.10
C THR A 361 -20.14 7.62 3.57
N ALA A 362 -21.09 7.77 4.49
CA ALA A 362 -20.84 7.68 5.93
C ALA A 362 -20.40 6.28 6.35
N ALA A 363 -21.01 5.23 5.80
CA ALA A 363 -20.63 3.85 6.05
C ALA A 363 -19.30 3.44 5.39
N GLY A 364 -18.74 4.26 4.48
CA GLY A 364 -17.42 3.99 3.89
C GLY A 364 -16.24 4.33 4.82
N VAL A 365 -16.42 5.33 5.69
CA VAL A 365 -15.45 5.80 6.70
C VAL A 365 -14.93 4.65 7.60
N PRO A 366 -15.80 3.91 8.31
CA PRO A 366 -15.43 2.79 9.19
C PRO A 366 -14.65 1.69 8.45
N LEU A 367 -15.13 1.25 7.29
CA LEU A 367 -14.46 0.25 6.45
C LEU A 367 -13.06 0.72 6.02
N CYS A 368 -12.94 1.97 5.55
CA CYS A 368 -11.65 2.53 5.16
C CYS A 368 -10.70 2.69 6.35
N ALA A 369 -11.19 3.15 7.50
CA ALA A 369 -10.38 3.28 8.70
C ALA A 369 -9.80 1.93 9.14
N LEU A 370 -10.63 0.87 9.14
CA LEU A 370 -10.17 -0.46 9.48
C LEU A 370 -9.18 -1.00 8.45
N MET A 371 -9.40 -0.74 7.15
CA MET A 371 -8.45 -1.08 6.08
C MET A 371 -7.08 -0.41 6.32
N VAL A 372 -7.06 0.89 6.64
CA VAL A 372 -5.84 1.64 6.97
C VAL A 372 -5.11 1.02 8.15
N LEU A 373 -5.83 0.70 9.23
CA LEU A 373 -5.24 0.10 10.43
C LEU A 373 -4.63 -1.27 10.13
N ILE A 374 -5.33 -2.13 9.39
CA ILE A 374 -4.84 -3.46 9.00
C ILE A 374 -3.61 -3.33 8.11
N LEU A 375 -3.62 -2.43 7.13
CA LEU A 375 -2.47 -2.18 6.26
C LEU A 375 -1.28 -1.61 7.03
N ALA A 376 -1.51 -0.69 7.96
CA ALA A 376 -0.47 -0.10 8.80
C ALA A 376 0.20 -1.15 9.70
N GLU A 377 -0.60 -1.97 10.38
CA GLU A 377 -0.08 -3.07 11.19
C GLU A 377 0.76 -4.04 10.35
N ARG A 378 0.25 -4.46 9.18
CA ARG A 378 0.99 -5.37 8.28
C ARG A 378 2.30 -4.75 7.80
N PHE A 379 2.29 -3.47 7.45
CA PHE A 379 3.49 -2.75 7.03
C PHE A 379 4.56 -2.71 8.13
N VAL A 380 4.15 -2.44 9.37
CA VAL A 380 5.07 -2.43 10.53
C VAL A 380 5.61 -3.83 10.80
N GLN A 381 4.75 -4.86 10.81
CA GLN A 381 5.16 -6.25 11.03
C GLN A 381 6.15 -6.74 9.98
N ASP A 382 5.91 -6.47 8.70
CA ASP A 382 6.82 -6.83 7.61
C ASP A 382 8.16 -6.10 7.72
N ARG A 383 8.15 -4.82 8.13
CA ARG A 383 9.37 -4.04 8.37
C ARG A 383 10.18 -4.65 9.52
N ASP A 384 9.54 -4.96 10.64
CA ASP A 384 10.21 -5.49 11.83
C ASP A 384 10.69 -6.94 11.62
N ALA A 385 9.98 -7.73 10.81
CA ALA A 385 10.45 -9.04 10.35
C ALA A 385 11.72 -8.92 9.49
N ALA A 386 11.75 -7.99 8.54
CA ALA A 386 12.92 -7.76 7.69
C ALA A 386 14.14 -7.23 8.47
N LEU A 387 13.92 -6.42 9.51
CA LEU A 387 15.00 -5.97 10.40
C LEU A 387 15.55 -7.13 11.23
N ARG A 388 14.68 -8.01 11.76
CA ARG A 388 15.10 -9.20 12.50
C ARG A 388 15.91 -10.17 11.64
N SER A 389 15.43 -10.49 10.43
CA SER A 389 16.17 -11.37 9.52
C SER A 389 17.54 -10.81 9.16
N ARG A 390 17.67 -9.47 9.04
CA ARG A 390 18.96 -8.82 8.80
C ARG A 390 19.88 -8.88 10.02
N GLY A 391 19.34 -8.71 11.24
CA GLY A 391 20.09 -8.89 12.48
C GLY A 391 20.61 -10.31 12.64
N GLU A 392 19.74 -11.31 12.44
CA GLU A 392 20.09 -12.73 12.49
C GLU A 392 21.18 -13.09 11.47
N ALA A 393 21.12 -12.54 10.26
CA ALA A 393 22.16 -12.74 9.25
C ALA A 393 23.52 -12.14 9.67
N VAL A 394 23.52 -10.96 10.31
CA VAL A 394 24.75 -10.33 10.82
C VAL A 394 25.32 -11.12 12.00
N ASP A 395 24.48 -11.58 12.91
CA ASP A 395 24.93 -12.37 14.07
C ASP A 395 25.45 -13.74 13.66
N ALA A 396 24.84 -14.38 12.66
CA ALA A 396 25.35 -15.63 12.07
C ALA A 396 26.72 -15.45 11.43
N GLU A 397 26.94 -14.34 10.70
CA GLU A 397 28.25 -14.04 10.12
C GLU A 397 29.30 -13.77 11.21
N ARG A 398 28.95 -13.02 12.27
CA ARG A 398 29.81 -12.81 13.43
C ARG A 398 30.17 -14.12 14.13
N ALA A 399 29.21 -15.00 14.34
CA ALA A 399 29.44 -16.31 14.95
C ALA A 399 30.37 -17.16 14.09
N ARG A 400 30.20 -17.16 12.76
CA ARG A 400 31.11 -17.85 11.83
C ARG A 400 32.54 -17.31 11.94
N ILE A 401 32.71 -15.99 11.96
CA ILE A 401 34.02 -15.34 12.14
C ILE A 401 34.65 -15.76 13.47
N LEU A 402 33.91 -15.69 14.58
CA LEU A 402 34.41 -16.09 15.90
C LEU A 402 34.82 -17.56 15.95
N GLN A 403 34.08 -18.44 15.27
CA GLN A 403 34.41 -19.85 15.19
C GLN A 403 35.67 -20.10 14.34
N ASP A 404 35.78 -19.44 13.18
CA ASP A 404 37.00 -19.49 12.36
C ASP A 404 38.23 -18.96 13.13
N MET A 405 38.05 -17.93 13.96
CA MET A 405 39.07 -17.41 14.87
C MET A 405 39.46 -18.43 15.95
N HIS A 406 38.46 -19.01 16.64
CA HIS A 406 38.69 -19.98 17.72
C HIS A 406 39.43 -21.23 17.21
N ASP A 407 39.01 -21.78 16.07
CA ASP A 407 39.57 -23.01 15.53
C ASP A 407 41.00 -22.81 14.99
N GLY A 408 41.29 -21.65 14.38
CA GLY A 408 42.63 -21.31 13.91
C GLY A 408 43.61 -20.97 15.03
N MET A 409 43.22 -20.09 15.95
CA MET A 409 44.10 -19.58 17.00
C MET A 409 44.23 -20.53 18.20
N GLY A 410 43.17 -21.28 18.51
CA GLY A 410 43.14 -22.18 19.67
C GLY A 410 44.24 -23.24 19.60
N ALA A 411 44.44 -23.84 18.43
CA ALA A 411 45.48 -24.84 18.21
C ALA A 411 46.90 -24.27 18.36
N GLN A 412 47.13 -23.05 17.88
CA GLN A 412 48.44 -22.40 17.96
C GLN A 412 48.78 -21.93 19.37
N LEU A 413 47.83 -21.36 20.10
CA LEU A 413 48.00 -20.96 21.51
C LEU A 413 48.24 -22.17 22.42
N ILE A 414 47.57 -23.30 22.16
CA ILE A 414 47.83 -24.57 22.87
C ILE A 414 49.25 -25.05 22.59
N THR A 415 49.71 -24.95 21.33
CA THR A 415 51.07 -25.34 20.93
C THR A 415 52.12 -24.45 21.59
N ALA A 416 51.92 -23.13 21.57
CA ALA A 416 52.78 -22.15 22.22
C ALA A 416 52.87 -22.40 23.74
N LYS A 417 51.73 -22.63 24.40
CA LYS A 417 51.67 -22.97 25.83
C LYS A 417 52.42 -24.27 26.13
N ARG A 418 52.30 -25.29 25.27
CA ARG A 418 52.97 -26.58 25.45
C ARG A 418 54.49 -26.45 25.29
N LEU A 419 54.96 -25.65 24.34
CA LEU A 419 56.38 -25.32 24.20
C LEU A 419 56.88 -24.57 25.44
N ALA A 420 56.19 -23.50 25.86
CA ALA A 420 56.61 -22.67 26.99
C ALA A 420 56.72 -23.42 28.33
N LEU A 421 56.01 -24.55 28.48
CA LEU A 421 56.04 -25.39 29.68
C LEU A 421 57.15 -26.46 29.68
N ARG A 422 57.91 -26.62 28.60
CA ARG A 422 59.06 -27.54 28.55
C ARG A 422 60.27 -26.90 29.27
N GLN A 423 60.98 -27.69 30.06
CA GLN A 423 62.13 -27.23 30.85
C GLN A 423 63.38 -26.88 30.01
N ASP A 424 63.45 -27.33 28.76
CA ASP A 424 64.62 -27.20 27.88
C ASP A 424 64.27 -26.56 26.52
N VAL A 425 63.43 -25.53 26.54
CA VAL A 425 62.98 -24.86 25.30
C VAL A 425 63.94 -23.76 24.87
N ASP A 426 64.33 -23.79 23.60
CA ASP A 426 64.96 -22.66 22.94
C ASP A 426 63.97 -21.51 22.87
N ARG A 427 64.33 -20.37 23.49
CA ARG A 427 63.52 -19.15 23.44
C ARG A 427 63.28 -18.69 22.00
N GLY A 428 64.16 -19.03 21.06
CA GLY A 428 63.97 -18.80 19.63
C GLY A 428 62.80 -19.58 19.04
N GLU A 429 62.66 -20.87 19.38
CA GLU A 429 61.57 -21.73 18.91
C GLU A 429 60.20 -21.26 19.44
N LEU A 430 60.13 -20.85 20.71
CA LEU A 430 58.91 -20.28 21.29
C LEU A 430 58.52 -18.94 20.64
N ALA A 431 59.50 -18.07 20.39
CA ALA A 431 59.27 -16.80 19.72
C ALA A 431 58.72 -16.99 18.30
N LEU A 432 59.21 -18.00 17.56
CA LEU A 432 58.72 -18.34 16.23
C LEU A 432 57.24 -18.78 16.24
N VAL A 433 56.82 -19.62 17.20
CA VAL A 433 55.43 -20.06 17.30
C VAL A 433 54.50 -18.89 17.66
N ILE A 434 54.93 -17.98 18.52
CA ILE A 434 54.16 -16.77 18.88
C ILE A 434 54.06 -15.82 17.67
N ASP A 435 55.16 -15.61 16.94
CA ASP A 435 55.16 -14.79 15.73
C ASP A 435 54.26 -15.38 14.65
N GLU A 436 54.25 -16.69 14.45
CA GLU A 436 53.34 -17.39 13.54
C GLU A 436 51.87 -17.18 13.95
N SER A 437 51.58 -17.27 15.25
CA SER A 437 50.24 -17.02 15.80
C SER A 437 49.79 -15.56 15.60
N LEU A 438 50.68 -14.58 15.81
CA LEU A 438 50.40 -13.16 15.59
C LEU A 438 50.20 -12.85 14.11
N GLN A 439 50.91 -13.55 13.23
CA GLN A 439 50.73 -13.43 11.80
C GLN A 439 49.38 -13.96 11.36
N ASP A 440 48.96 -15.12 11.84
CA ASP A 440 47.64 -15.66 11.54
C ASP A 440 46.50 -14.79 12.06
N LEU A 441 46.64 -14.20 13.25
CA LEU A 441 45.68 -13.23 13.79
C LEU A 441 45.57 -11.99 12.91
N ARG A 442 46.71 -11.41 12.49
CA ARG A 442 46.74 -10.24 11.60
C ARG A 442 46.16 -10.56 10.23
N LEU A 443 46.36 -11.77 9.73
CA LEU A 443 45.84 -12.25 8.45
C LEU A 443 44.31 -12.35 8.50
N ILE A 444 43.73 -12.80 9.62
CA ILE A 444 42.29 -12.77 9.85
C ILE A 444 41.77 -11.32 9.92
N ILE A 445 42.43 -10.44 10.68
CA ILE A 445 42.06 -9.01 10.75
C ILE A 445 42.09 -8.36 9.36
N ASP A 446 43.17 -8.56 8.60
CA ASP A 446 43.32 -8.05 7.24
C ASP A 446 42.15 -8.56 6.36
N SER A 447 41.77 -9.83 6.50
CA SER A 447 40.65 -10.41 5.74
C SER A 447 39.26 -9.84 6.09
N LEU A 448 39.09 -9.25 7.27
CA LEU A 448 37.85 -8.56 7.67
C LEU A 448 37.72 -7.18 7.02
N ASP A 449 38.82 -6.57 6.56
CA ASP A 449 38.85 -5.24 5.92
C ASP A 449 38.67 -5.32 4.39
N VAL A 450 38.17 -6.43 3.87
CA VAL A 450 37.87 -6.60 2.43
C VAL A 450 36.61 -5.82 2.09
N SER A 451 36.78 -4.52 1.98
CA SER A 451 35.75 -3.59 1.53
C SER A 451 35.53 -3.78 0.02
N GLY A 452 34.44 -4.45 -0.36
CA GLY A 452 33.98 -4.50 -1.76
C GLY A 452 34.60 -5.57 -2.66
N GLY A 453 35.31 -6.56 -2.11
CA GLY A 453 35.83 -7.71 -2.88
C GLY A 453 37.20 -7.49 -3.56
N ASP A 454 37.95 -6.45 -3.18
CA ASP A 454 39.29 -6.19 -3.69
C ASP A 454 40.36 -6.97 -2.90
N VAL A 455 41.07 -7.86 -3.62
CA VAL A 455 42.09 -8.76 -3.05
C VAL A 455 43.50 -8.18 -3.18
N LEU A 456 43.71 -7.19 -4.04
CA LEU A 456 45.03 -6.61 -4.31
C LEU A 456 45.66 -5.96 -3.06
N PRO A 457 44.92 -5.17 -2.25
CA PRO A 457 45.48 -4.60 -1.01
C PRO A 457 45.95 -5.68 -0.02
N LEU A 458 45.19 -6.77 0.10
CA LEU A 458 45.55 -7.88 0.98
C LEU A 458 46.85 -8.57 0.55
N LEU A 459 46.99 -8.85 -0.74
CA LEU A 459 48.20 -9.47 -1.29
C LEU A 459 49.38 -8.50 -1.23
N GLY A 460 49.14 -7.19 -1.40
CA GLY A 460 50.14 -6.13 -1.20
C GLY A 460 50.70 -6.11 0.23
N ASN A 461 49.83 -6.25 1.24
CA ASN A 461 50.25 -6.37 2.64
C ASN A 461 51.06 -7.64 2.90
N LEU A 462 50.69 -8.76 2.27
CA LEU A 462 51.47 -10.00 2.32
C LEU A 462 52.88 -9.79 1.74
N ARG A 463 52.99 -9.15 0.56
CA ARG A 463 54.27 -8.82 -0.08
C ARG A 463 55.18 -8.00 0.84
N PHE A 464 54.64 -6.94 1.44
CA PHE A 464 55.40 -6.04 2.32
C PHE A 464 56.04 -6.79 3.50
N ARG A 465 55.35 -7.80 4.03
CA ARG A 465 55.84 -8.64 5.14
C ARG A 465 56.83 -9.72 4.70
N LEU A 466 56.62 -10.30 3.51
CA LEU A 466 57.45 -11.40 3.01
C LEU A 466 58.78 -10.91 2.43
N ALA A 467 58.79 -9.77 1.74
CA ALA A 467 59.99 -9.30 1.03
C ALA A 467 61.24 -9.17 1.92
N PRO A 468 61.18 -8.58 3.14
CA PRO A 468 62.35 -8.49 4.02
C PRO A 468 62.84 -9.86 4.51
N ARG A 469 61.92 -10.80 4.77
CA ARG A 469 62.25 -12.15 5.24
C ARG A 469 62.94 -12.97 4.15
N LEU A 470 62.42 -12.92 2.93
CA LEU A 470 63.02 -13.60 1.77
C LEU A 470 64.40 -13.04 1.46
N ALA A 471 64.56 -11.71 1.52
CA ALA A 471 65.86 -11.05 1.33
C ALA A 471 66.89 -11.49 2.38
N ALA A 472 66.50 -11.63 3.66
CA ALA A 472 67.38 -12.12 4.72
C ALA A 472 67.83 -13.58 4.50
N LEU A 473 67.03 -14.38 3.79
CA LEU A 473 67.36 -15.75 3.39
C LEU A 473 68.13 -15.82 2.05
N GLY A 474 68.44 -14.68 1.43
CA GLY A 474 69.12 -14.62 0.12
C GLY A 474 68.25 -14.95 -1.09
N ILE A 475 66.92 -15.01 -0.92
CA ILE A 475 65.97 -15.38 -1.97
C ILE A 475 65.46 -14.11 -2.65
N ARG A 476 65.58 -14.03 -3.98
CA ARG A 476 65.03 -12.90 -4.76
C ARG A 476 63.53 -13.07 -4.96
N LEU A 477 62.74 -12.06 -4.64
CA LEU A 477 61.30 -12.02 -4.90
C LEU A 477 61.00 -11.13 -6.12
N SER A 478 60.37 -11.70 -7.15
CA SER A 478 59.73 -10.93 -8.22
C SER A 478 58.21 -10.94 -8.03
N TRP A 479 57.60 -9.77 -8.08
CA TRP A 479 56.16 -9.59 -7.83
C TRP A 479 55.55 -8.77 -8.94
N ASN A 480 54.66 -9.38 -9.73
CA ASN A 480 53.91 -8.73 -10.78
C ASN A 480 52.41 -8.79 -10.45
N ALA A 481 51.75 -7.63 -10.39
CA ALA A 481 50.33 -7.54 -10.10
C ALA A 481 49.66 -6.60 -11.10
N GLU A 482 48.73 -7.14 -11.87
CA GLU A 482 47.92 -6.38 -12.81
C GLU A 482 46.81 -5.63 -12.07
N ALA A 483 46.49 -4.42 -12.53
CA ALA A 483 45.32 -3.69 -12.03
C ALA A 483 44.04 -4.39 -12.52
N MET A 484 43.17 -4.80 -11.60
CA MET A 484 41.96 -5.56 -11.92
C MET A 484 40.76 -5.07 -11.09
N PRO A 485 39.53 -5.19 -11.63
CA PRO A 485 38.33 -4.84 -10.87
C PRO A 485 38.12 -5.79 -9.67
N PRO A 486 37.42 -5.33 -8.62
CA PRO A 486 37.10 -6.17 -7.47
C PRO A 486 36.36 -7.44 -7.87
N LEU A 487 36.63 -8.54 -7.17
CA LEU A 487 36.00 -9.82 -7.44
C LEU A 487 34.56 -9.79 -6.90
N ALA A 488 33.57 -9.76 -7.81
CA ALA A 488 32.16 -9.74 -7.43
C ALA A 488 31.80 -10.95 -6.55
N GLY A 489 31.13 -10.67 -5.41
CA GLY A 489 30.66 -11.69 -4.47
C GLY A 489 31.73 -12.24 -3.50
N LEU A 490 32.97 -11.78 -3.57
CA LEU A 490 34.01 -12.24 -2.63
C LEU A 490 33.78 -11.69 -1.21
N ASN A 491 33.54 -12.58 -0.26
CA ASN A 491 33.43 -12.25 1.16
C ASN A 491 34.78 -12.41 1.91
N ALA A 492 34.83 -11.99 3.17
CA ALA A 492 36.01 -12.09 4.03
C ALA A 492 36.59 -13.51 4.12
N GLY A 493 35.72 -14.53 4.25
CA GLY A 493 36.14 -15.93 4.30
C GLY A 493 36.80 -16.41 2.99
N GLY A 494 36.31 -15.89 1.86
CA GLY A 494 36.88 -16.18 0.55
C GLY A 494 38.26 -15.54 0.37
N ALA A 495 38.40 -14.28 0.76
CA ALA A 495 39.67 -13.58 0.74
C ALA A 495 40.73 -14.23 1.65
N LEU A 496 40.32 -14.66 2.85
CA LEU A 496 41.16 -15.45 3.76
C LEU A 496 41.64 -16.76 3.13
N SER A 497 40.75 -17.45 2.40
CA SER A 497 41.09 -18.70 1.70
C SER A 497 42.14 -18.47 0.62
N ILE A 498 42.04 -17.38 -0.14
CA ILE A 498 43.03 -16.98 -1.16
C ILE A 498 44.39 -16.73 -0.50
N LEU A 499 44.44 -15.91 0.56
CA LEU A 499 45.69 -15.61 1.27
C LEU A 499 46.36 -16.87 1.82
N ARG A 500 45.59 -17.80 2.39
CA ARG A 500 46.10 -19.07 2.92
C ARG A 500 46.67 -19.98 1.82
N ILE A 501 46.07 -20.00 0.63
CA ILE A 501 46.59 -20.78 -0.50
C ILE A 501 47.94 -20.20 -0.96
N VAL A 502 48.04 -18.88 -1.11
CA VAL A 502 49.28 -18.20 -1.50
C VAL A 502 50.39 -18.44 -0.47
N GLN A 503 50.07 -18.33 0.83
CA GLN A 503 51.05 -18.57 1.89
C GLN A 503 51.52 -20.02 1.97
N GLU A 504 50.61 -20.97 1.83
CA GLU A 504 50.97 -22.39 1.81
C GLU A 504 51.90 -22.71 0.63
N ALA A 505 51.64 -22.13 -0.55
CA ALA A 505 52.53 -22.28 -1.71
C ALA A 505 53.94 -21.72 -1.44
N ILE A 506 54.04 -20.55 -0.82
CA ILE A 506 55.32 -19.92 -0.47
C ILE A 506 56.04 -20.74 0.61
N ASN A 507 55.34 -21.17 1.66
CA ASN A 507 55.92 -22.01 2.71
C ASN A 507 56.43 -23.35 2.17
N ASN A 508 55.72 -23.95 1.22
CA ASN A 508 56.16 -25.18 0.57
C ASN A 508 57.46 -24.96 -0.21
N ALA A 509 57.58 -23.85 -0.95
CA ALA A 509 58.83 -23.49 -1.63
C ALA A 509 59.99 -23.32 -0.62
N LEU A 510 59.77 -22.60 0.48
CA LEU A 510 60.80 -22.36 1.49
C LEU A 510 61.24 -23.65 2.21
N LYS A 511 60.30 -24.53 2.57
CA LYS A 511 60.60 -25.75 3.31
C LYS A 511 61.21 -26.85 2.45
N HIS A 512 60.83 -26.95 1.18
CA HIS A 512 61.12 -28.12 0.35
C HIS A 512 61.98 -27.82 -0.88
N ALA A 513 61.91 -26.62 -1.44
CA ALA A 513 62.55 -26.32 -2.72
C ALA A 513 63.93 -25.64 -2.59
N GLN A 514 64.19 -24.94 -1.48
CA GLN A 514 65.40 -24.11 -1.27
C GLN A 514 65.70 -23.19 -2.48
N PRO A 515 64.74 -22.34 -2.90
CA PRO A 515 64.86 -21.60 -4.15
C PRO A 515 65.82 -20.42 -4.04
N GLY A 516 66.45 -20.06 -5.17
CA GLY A 516 67.18 -18.80 -5.30
C GLY A 516 66.28 -17.63 -5.73
N HIS A 517 65.14 -17.95 -6.34
CA HIS A 517 64.17 -16.99 -6.87
C HIS A 517 62.73 -17.47 -6.68
N LEU A 518 61.87 -16.57 -6.21
CA LEU A 518 60.43 -16.76 -6.11
C LEU A 518 59.73 -15.71 -6.97
N HIS A 519 58.85 -16.15 -7.87
CA HIS A 519 58.06 -15.33 -8.76
C HIS A 519 56.58 -15.43 -8.42
N ILE A 520 55.93 -14.28 -8.18
CA ILE A 520 54.49 -14.21 -7.93
C ILE A 520 53.84 -13.30 -8.97
N GLU A 521 52.86 -13.84 -9.68
CA GLU A 521 52.08 -13.15 -10.69
C GLU A 521 50.60 -13.14 -10.29
N ILE A 522 49.98 -11.96 -10.28
CA ILE A 522 48.57 -11.76 -9.98
C ILE A 522 47.94 -11.05 -11.18
N GLY A 523 46.90 -11.65 -11.75
CA GLY A 523 46.19 -11.09 -12.89
C GLY A 523 44.82 -11.71 -13.07
N GLN A 524 44.24 -11.54 -14.25
CA GLN A 524 42.95 -12.13 -14.61
C GLN A 524 43.05 -12.99 -15.87
N ASP A 525 42.42 -14.17 -15.82
CA ASP A 525 42.12 -14.99 -17.01
C ASP A 525 40.62 -14.77 -17.33
N GLY A 526 40.32 -13.81 -18.22
CA GLY A 526 38.94 -13.40 -18.49
C GLY A 526 38.32 -12.70 -17.28
N ALA A 527 37.27 -13.27 -16.69
CA ALA A 527 36.65 -12.74 -15.46
C ALA A 527 37.17 -13.41 -14.17
N ALA A 528 38.03 -14.42 -14.29
CA ALA A 528 38.55 -15.17 -13.15
C ALA A 528 39.87 -14.57 -12.65
N LEU A 529 40.03 -14.49 -11.34
CA LEU A 529 41.31 -14.16 -10.70
C LEU A 529 42.29 -15.31 -10.92
N ARG A 530 43.50 -14.99 -11.42
CA ARG A 530 44.64 -15.89 -11.56
C ARG A 530 45.74 -15.43 -10.62
N ILE A 531 46.20 -16.32 -9.74
CA ILE A 531 47.40 -16.10 -8.92
C ILE A 531 48.36 -17.25 -9.18
N GLN A 532 49.58 -16.92 -9.55
CA GLN A 532 50.64 -17.88 -9.81
C GLN A 532 51.81 -17.65 -8.85
N VAL A 533 52.25 -18.71 -8.18
CA VAL A 533 53.43 -18.73 -7.33
C VAL A 533 54.41 -19.74 -7.93
N GLN A 534 55.58 -19.29 -8.33
CA GLN A 534 56.62 -20.11 -8.95
C GLN A 534 57.94 -19.98 -8.20
N ASP A 535 58.64 -21.10 -8.02
CA ASP A 535 60.00 -21.14 -7.51
C ASP A 535 60.95 -21.84 -8.51
N ASP A 536 62.25 -21.57 -8.39
CA ASP A 536 63.31 -22.16 -9.19
C ASP A 536 64.09 -23.27 -8.45
N GLY A 537 63.49 -23.84 -7.40
CA GLY A 537 64.15 -24.79 -6.53
C GLY A 537 64.20 -26.22 -7.08
N LYS A 538 64.39 -27.19 -6.16
CA LYS A 538 64.62 -28.60 -6.51
C LYS A 538 63.47 -29.27 -7.26
N GLY A 539 62.25 -28.75 -7.15
CA GLY A 539 61.04 -29.36 -7.70
C GLY A 539 60.79 -30.78 -7.19
N PHE A 540 59.71 -31.40 -7.65
CA PHE A 540 59.38 -32.80 -7.31
C PHE A 540 58.60 -33.45 -8.45
N ASP A 541 58.51 -34.77 -8.43
CA ASP A 541 57.63 -35.49 -9.35
C ASP A 541 56.18 -35.38 -8.87
N ALA A 542 55.39 -34.59 -9.60
CA ALA A 542 54.00 -34.33 -9.28
C ALA A 542 53.10 -35.58 -9.39
N ALA A 543 53.46 -36.57 -10.22
CA ALA A 543 52.70 -37.80 -10.37
C ALA A 543 52.89 -38.71 -9.14
N VAL A 544 54.14 -38.85 -8.66
CA VAL A 544 54.47 -39.65 -7.48
C VAL A 544 53.92 -39.04 -6.19
N ALA A 545 53.89 -37.69 -6.10
CA ALA A 545 53.34 -36.98 -4.95
C ALA A 545 51.79 -37.06 -4.86
N ALA A 546 51.10 -37.38 -5.94
CA ALA A 546 49.65 -37.56 -5.96
C ALA A 546 49.20 -38.92 -5.42
N GLU A 547 50.07 -39.95 -5.48
CA GLU A 547 49.74 -41.34 -5.12
C GLU A 547 50.26 -41.77 -3.72
N GLY A 548 51.21 -41.03 -3.13
CA GLY A 548 51.85 -41.38 -1.85
C GLY A 548 51.21 -40.76 -0.60
N GLY A 549 50.64 -41.58 0.29
CA GLY A 549 50.05 -41.19 1.59
C GLY A 549 51.03 -40.76 2.70
N GLY A 550 52.28 -40.39 2.36
CA GLY A 550 53.32 -40.05 3.33
C GLY A 550 53.52 -38.55 3.51
N GLY A 551 52.81 -37.92 4.45
CA GLY A 551 53.15 -36.62 5.08
C GLY A 551 53.15 -35.34 4.22
N THR A 552 53.56 -35.39 2.95
CA THR A 552 53.73 -34.28 2.00
C THR A 552 52.44 -33.85 1.31
N GLY A 553 51.38 -34.67 1.35
CA GLY A 553 50.11 -34.40 0.66
C GLY A 553 49.12 -33.46 1.37
N ARG A 554 49.33 -33.15 2.66
CA ARG A 554 48.34 -32.38 3.47
C ARG A 554 48.21 -30.92 3.03
N GLY A 555 49.33 -30.26 2.72
CA GLY A 555 49.33 -28.86 2.27
C GLY A 555 48.64 -28.69 0.91
N LEU A 556 48.97 -29.55 -0.06
CA LEU A 556 48.37 -29.55 -1.40
C LEU A 556 46.87 -29.89 -1.35
N THR A 557 46.48 -30.87 -0.53
CA THR A 557 45.07 -31.22 -0.32
C THR A 557 44.29 -30.07 0.30
N GLY A 558 44.89 -29.40 1.31
CA GLY A 558 44.30 -28.23 1.94
C GLY A 558 44.11 -27.05 0.98
N MET A 559 45.07 -26.80 0.09
CA MET A 559 44.95 -25.77 -0.94
C MET A 559 43.81 -26.07 -1.93
N ARG A 560 43.70 -27.32 -2.41
CA ARG A 560 42.62 -27.75 -3.32
C ARG A 560 41.24 -27.60 -2.67
N LEU A 561 41.07 -28.08 -1.44
CA LEU A 561 39.79 -28.04 -0.74
C LEU A 561 39.35 -26.60 -0.43
N ARG A 562 40.29 -25.69 -0.17
CA ARG A 562 40.00 -24.25 -0.03
C ARG A 562 39.63 -23.61 -1.37
N ALA A 563 40.29 -23.98 -2.46
CA ALA A 563 39.95 -23.48 -3.79
C ALA A 563 38.57 -23.95 -4.25
N GLU A 564 38.22 -25.21 -4.00
CA GLU A 564 36.88 -25.75 -4.29
C GLU A 564 35.77 -25.00 -3.57
N ARG A 565 35.97 -24.62 -2.30
CA ARG A 565 35.01 -23.78 -1.54
C ARG A 565 34.80 -22.39 -2.14
N LEU A 566 35.76 -21.90 -2.92
CA LEU A 566 35.65 -20.64 -3.66
C LEU A 566 34.97 -20.81 -5.03
N GLY A 567 34.64 -22.04 -5.42
CA GLY A 567 34.28 -22.39 -6.80
C GLY A 567 35.48 -22.36 -7.77
N GLY A 568 36.70 -22.30 -7.23
CA GLY A 568 37.94 -22.20 -7.97
C GLY A 568 38.71 -23.52 -8.06
N SER A 569 39.92 -23.45 -8.59
CA SER A 569 40.82 -24.60 -8.72
C SER A 569 42.29 -24.24 -8.47
N VAL A 570 43.08 -25.22 -8.04
CA VAL A 570 44.53 -25.11 -7.88
C VAL A 570 45.20 -26.16 -8.75
N ALA A 571 46.03 -25.71 -9.68
CA ALA A 571 46.91 -26.55 -10.50
C ALA A 571 48.35 -26.45 -9.99
N VAL A 572 49.07 -27.57 -9.97
CA VAL A 572 50.47 -27.64 -9.54
C VAL A 572 51.26 -28.32 -10.64
N ASP A 573 52.25 -27.61 -11.16
CA ASP A 573 53.20 -28.10 -12.17
C ASP A 573 54.59 -28.11 -11.53
N SER A 574 55.21 -29.28 -11.47
CA SER A 574 56.56 -29.45 -10.94
C SER A 574 57.25 -30.63 -11.60
N ALA A 575 58.55 -30.47 -11.82
CA ALA A 575 59.43 -31.55 -12.22
C ALA A 575 60.76 -31.41 -11.45
N PRO A 576 61.45 -32.52 -11.16
CA PRO A 576 62.79 -32.48 -10.56
C PRO A 576 63.72 -31.54 -11.33
N ALA A 577 64.45 -30.70 -10.59
CA ALA A 577 65.36 -29.67 -11.07
C ALA A 577 64.75 -28.55 -11.94
N ARG A 578 63.41 -28.42 -12.01
CA ARG A 578 62.71 -27.35 -12.74
C ARG A 578 61.88 -26.43 -11.85
N GLY A 579 61.95 -26.61 -10.53
CA GLY A 579 61.13 -25.87 -9.55
C GLY A 579 59.67 -26.32 -9.50
N THR A 580 58.84 -25.52 -8.84
CA THR A 580 57.40 -25.75 -8.71
C THR A 580 56.62 -24.49 -9.09
N ARG A 581 55.47 -24.68 -9.75
CA ARG A 581 54.52 -23.63 -10.13
C ARG A 581 53.12 -24.01 -9.64
N VAL A 582 52.58 -23.20 -8.74
CA VAL A 582 51.21 -23.32 -8.21
C VAL A 582 50.35 -22.23 -8.84
N THR A 583 49.23 -22.60 -9.46
CA THR A 583 48.30 -21.66 -10.11
C THR A 583 46.91 -21.80 -9.49
N LEU A 584 46.44 -20.74 -8.82
CA LEU A 584 45.08 -20.60 -8.30
C LEU A 584 44.22 -19.85 -9.31
N ARG A 585 43.03 -20.39 -9.61
CA ARG A 585 42.00 -19.75 -10.42
C ARG A 585 40.71 -19.63 -9.64
N VAL A 586 40.15 -18.43 -9.53
CA VAL A 586 38.89 -18.17 -8.80
C VAL A 586 37.91 -17.43 -9.71
N PRO A 587 36.77 -18.03 -10.10
CA PRO A 587 35.76 -17.35 -10.91
C PRO A 587 34.99 -16.30 -10.08
N PRO A 588 34.31 -15.34 -10.74
CA PRO A 588 33.42 -14.41 -10.05
C PRO A 588 32.25 -15.17 -9.44
N GLN A 589 31.90 -14.87 -8.18
CA GLN A 589 30.77 -15.53 -7.52
C GLN A 589 29.47 -14.87 -7.99
N GLN A 590 28.49 -15.68 -8.40
CA GLN A 590 27.15 -15.17 -8.67
C GLN A 590 26.58 -14.66 -7.34
N ALA A 591 26.21 -13.39 -7.29
CA ALA A 591 25.52 -12.83 -6.14
C ALA A 591 24.20 -13.63 -5.92
N PRO A 592 23.90 -14.03 -4.67
CA PRO A 592 22.66 -14.74 -4.35
C PRO A 592 21.41 -13.87 -4.57
#